data_AF-A0A1Y3TQ22-F1
#
_entry.id   AF-A0A1Y3TQ22-F1
#
_cell.length_a   1.000
_cell.length_b   1.000
_cell.length_c   1.000
_cell.angle_alpha   90.00
_cell.angle_beta   90.00
_cell.angle_gamma   90.00
#
_symmetry.space_group_name_H-M   'P 1'
#
loop_
_entity.id
_entity.type
_entity.pdbx_description
1 polymer ?
#
loop_
_entity_poly.entity_id
_entity_poly.type
_entity_poly.pdbx_seq_one_letter_code
_entity_poly.pdbx_strand_id
1 'polypeptide(L)'
;MSTILIVDDDVYIGDMLAEILTEEGYRTARAYSGTEALLLDRISEDTPDCTESSLKVHVSNLRRKLKAVDGNDYIEAVWGIGFKLNEEIR
;
A
#
# COMPACT_ATOMS: atom_id res chain seq x y z
N MET A 1 -15.10 -9.53 -13.75
CA MET A 1 -13.78 -8.96 -14.05
C MET A 1 -12.85 -9.30 -12.91
N SER A 2 -11.81 -10.07 -13.17
CA SER A 2 -10.79 -10.41 -12.17
C SER A 2 -9.86 -9.20 -11.95
N THR A 3 -9.44 -8.98 -10.71
CA THR A 3 -8.46 -7.94 -10.37
C THR A 3 -7.08 -8.59 -10.22
N ILE A 4 -6.04 -7.99 -10.78
CA ILE A 4 -4.64 -8.40 -10.66
C ILE A 4 -3.91 -7.39 -9.79
N LEU A 5 -3.29 -7.85 -8.69
CA LEU A 5 -2.40 -7.04 -7.87
C LEU A 5 -0.97 -7.16 -8.44
N ILE A 6 -0.44 -6.04 -8.92
CA ILE A 6 0.92 -5.92 -9.44
C ILE A 6 1.81 -5.46 -8.28
N VAL A 7 2.85 -6.25 -7.98
CA VAL A 7 3.82 -5.97 -6.93
C VAL A 7 5.20 -5.79 -7.56
N ASP A 8 5.65 -4.55 -7.69
CA ASP A 8 6.91 -4.21 -8.34
C ASP A 8 7.44 -2.88 -7.78
N ASP A 9 8.72 -2.82 -7.42
CA ASP A 9 9.35 -1.61 -6.87
C ASP A 9 9.74 -0.58 -7.94
N ASP A 10 9.75 -0.97 -9.22
CA ASP A 10 9.93 -0.07 -10.35
C ASP A 10 8.59 0.49 -10.85
N VAL A 11 8.46 1.81 -10.76
CA VAL A 11 7.25 2.53 -11.16
C VAL A 11 6.96 2.35 -12.66
N TYR A 12 8.00 2.45 -13.51
CA TYR A 12 7.85 2.38 -14.96
C TYR A 12 7.44 0.99 -15.43
N ILE A 13 8.07 -0.05 -14.87
CA ILE A 13 7.72 -1.45 -15.21
C ILE A 13 6.29 -1.73 -14.79
N GLY A 14 5.92 -1.37 -13.57
CA GLY A 14 4.57 -1.63 -13.09
C GLY A 14 3.50 -0.82 -13.84
N ASP A 15 3.80 0.41 -14.29
CA ASP A 15 2.86 1.24 -15.08
C ASP A 15 2.59 0.59 -16.43
N MET A 16 3.65 0.15 -17.10
CA MET A 16 3.55 -0.58 -18.36
C MET A 16 2.74 -1.89 -18.21
N LEU A 17 2.95 -2.64 -17.13
CA LEU A 17 2.15 -3.84 -16.84
C LEU A 17 0.68 -3.49 -16.59
N ALA A 18 0.40 -2.41 -15.87
CA ALA A 18 -0.96 -1.99 -15.58
C ALA A 18 -1.72 -1.59 -16.85
N GLU A 19 -1.05 -0.89 -17.77
CA GLU A 19 -1.60 -0.53 -19.08
C GLU A 19 -1.97 -1.77 -19.88
N ILE A 20 -1.02 -2.69 -20.10
CA ILE A 20 -1.23 -3.92 -20.88
C ILE A 20 -2.36 -4.77 -20.27
N LEU A 21 -2.38 -4.98 -18.96
CA LEU A 21 -3.40 -5.80 -18.30
C LEU A 21 -4.79 -5.13 -18.35
N THR A 22 -4.85 -3.80 -18.32
CA THR A 22 -6.10 -3.07 -18.47
C THR A 22 -6.63 -3.16 -19.90
N GLU A 23 -5.76 -3.10 -20.91
CA GLU A 23 -6.13 -3.32 -22.32
C GLU A 23 -6.71 -4.73 -22.56
N GLU A 24 -6.17 -5.73 -21.87
CA GLU A 24 -6.68 -7.12 -21.87
C GLU A 24 -7.97 -7.30 -21.03
N GLY A 25 -8.50 -6.23 -20.43
CA GLY A 25 -9.79 -6.22 -19.73
C GLY A 25 -9.74 -6.63 -18.25
N TYR A 26 -8.55 -6.70 -17.66
CA TYR A 26 -8.39 -6.88 -16.21
C TYR A 26 -8.49 -5.55 -15.47
N ARG A 27 -8.88 -5.62 -14.20
CA ARG A 27 -8.64 -4.50 -13.27
C ARG A 27 -7.28 -4.68 -12.63
N THR A 28 -6.58 -3.59 -12.33
CA THR A 28 -5.25 -3.65 -11.73
C THR A 28 -5.20 -2.87 -10.42
N ALA A 29 -4.53 -3.43 -9.43
CA ALA A 29 -4.10 -2.74 -8.21
C ALA A 29 -2.56 -2.73 -8.16
N ARG A 30 -1.97 -1.75 -7.47
CA ARG A 30 -0.52 -1.56 -7.40
C ARG A 30 -0.01 -1.64 -5.98
N ALA A 31 1.15 -2.25 -5.80
CA ALA A 31 1.96 -2.17 -4.60
C ALA A 31 3.44 -2.11 -5.00
N TYR A 32 4.27 -1.39 -4.25
CA TYR A 32 5.72 -1.32 -4.50
C TYR A 32 6.54 -2.22 -3.57
N SER A 33 5.86 -2.96 -2.70
CA SER A 33 6.51 -3.84 -1.74
C SER A 33 5.57 -4.93 -1.26
N GLY A 34 6.14 -6.00 -0.71
CA GLY A 34 5.36 -7.10 -0.15
C GLY A 34 4.47 -6.66 1.02
N THR A 35 4.92 -5.75 1.89
CA THR A 35 4.08 -5.28 3.01
C THR A 35 2.89 -4.46 2.52
N GLU A 36 3.10 -3.62 1.51
CA GLU A 36 2.03 -2.83 0.88
C GLU A 36 1.03 -3.74 0.17
N ALA A 37 1.51 -4.76 -0.54
CA ALA A 37 0.67 -5.75 -1.20
C ALA A 37 -0.23 -6.48 -0.20
N LEU A 38 0.34 -6.94 0.93
CA LEU A 38 -0.44 -7.59 1.99
C LEU A 38 -1.47 -6.67 2.63
N LEU A 39 -1.15 -5.39 2.80
CA LEU A 39 -2.08 -4.41 3.35
C LEU A 39 -3.24 -4.15 2.38
N LEU A 40 -2.95 -3.97 1.09
CA LEU A 40 -3.98 -3.76 0.06
C LEU A 40 -4.87 -4.98 -0.10
N ASP A 41 -4.30 -6.18 -0.13
CA ASP A 41 -5.05 -7.44 -0.21
C ASP A 41 -6.06 -7.54 0.94
N ARG A 42 -5.61 -7.33 2.18
CA ARG A 42 -6.46 -7.37 3.38
C ARG A 42 -7.53 -6.28 3.40
N ILE A 43 -7.19 -5.06 3.02
CA ILE A 43 -8.13 -3.93 3.04
C ILE A 43 -9.13 -4.02 1.88
N SER A 44 -8.77 -4.68 0.78
CA SER A 44 -9.63 -4.82 -0.40
C SER A 44 -10.92 -5.60 -0.12
N GLU A 45 -10.94 -6.45 0.92
CA GLU A 45 -12.14 -7.15 1.38
C GLU A 45 -13.23 -6.17 1.82
N ASP A 46 -12.85 -5.14 2.58
CA ASP A 46 -13.78 -4.14 3.12
C ASP A 46 -13.89 -2.89 2.24
N THR A 47 -12.83 -2.57 1.49
CA THR A 47 -12.71 -1.34 0.68
C THR A 47 -12.15 -1.66 -0.72
N PRO A 48 -12.99 -2.14 -1.66
CA PRO A 48 -12.54 -2.59 -2.98
C PRO A 48 -11.86 -1.52 -3.84
N ASP A 49 -12.18 -0.24 -3.59
CA ASP A 49 -11.63 0.91 -4.30
C ASP A 49 -10.37 1.49 -3.61
N CYS A 50 -9.86 0.82 -2.57
CA CYS A 50 -8.66 1.24 -1.88
C CYS A 50 -7.45 1.07 -2.81
N THR A 51 -6.89 2.21 -3.23
CA THR A 51 -5.65 2.25 -4.00
C THR A 51 -4.45 2.37 -3.08
N GLU A 52 -3.27 2.08 -3.63
CA GLU A 52 -1.98 2.38 -3.03
C GLU A 52 -1.88 3.82 -2.48
N SER A 53 -2.33 4.82 -3.24
CA SER A 53 -2.37 6.21 -2.78
C SER A 53 -3.31 6.40 -1.59
N SER A 54 -4.44 5.71 -1.58
CA SER A 54 -5.40 5.74 -0.46
C SER A 54 -4.76 5.13 0.80
N LEU A 55 -4.07 3.99 0.66
CA LEU A 55 -3.33 3.35 1.74
C LEU A 55 -2.29 4.31 2.33
N LYS A 56 -1.47 4.97 1.49
CA LYS A 56 -0.48 5.96 1.94
C LYS A 56 -1.11 7.09 2.75
N VAL A 57 -2.26 7.61 2.31
CA VAL A 57 -3.00 8.65 3.05
C VAL A 57 -3.54 8.12 4.38
N HIS A 58 -4.08 6.91 4.42
CA HIS A 58 -4.58 6.30 5.65
C HIS A 58 -3.46 6.04 6.66
N VAL A 59 -2.32 5.51 6.21
CA VAL A 59 -1.12 5.30 7.05
C VAL A 59 -0.61 6.64 7.60
N SER A 60 -0.55 7.69 6.77
CA SER A 60 -0.15 9.03 7.21
C SER A 60 -1.10 9.61 8.27
N ASN A 61 -2.41 9.48 8.06
CA ASN A 61 -3.41 9.90 9.04
C ASN A 61 -3.33 9.11 10.35
N LEU A 62 -3.12 7.80 10.27
CA LEU A 62 -2.95 6.92 11.43
C LEU A 62 -1.71 7.32 12.24
N ARG A 63 -0.56 7.49 11.57
CA ARG A 63 0.70 7.95 12.19
C ARG A 63 0.50 9.25 12.95
N ARG A 64 -0.18 10.23 12.35
CA ARG A 64 -0.49 11.53 12.98
C ARG A 64 -1.38 11.37 14.22
N LYS A 65 -2.42 10.54 14.14
CA LYS A 65 -3.33 10.28 15.27
C LYS A 65 -2.62 9.60 16.42
N LEU A 66 -1.81 8.58 16.15
CA LEU A 66 -1.03 7.87 17.18
C LEU A 66 -0.05 8.82 17.88
N LYS A 67 0.70 9.59 17.09
CA LYS A 67 1.64 10.58 17.63
C LYS A 67 0.99 11.67 18.48
N ALA A 68 -0.28 12.00 18.23
CA ALA A 68 -1.01 12.98 19.03
C ALA A 68 -1.41 12.46 20.42
N VAL A 69 -1.38 11.15 20.66
CA VAL A 69 -1.76 10.56 21.96
C VAL A 69 -0.63 10.70 22.98
N ASP A 70 0.60 10.37 22.61
CA ASP A 70 1.73 10.30 23.54
C ASP A 70 3.06 10.85 22.98
N GLY A 71 3.05 11.41 21.76
CA GLY A 71 4.23 11.98 21.11
C GLY A 71 5.11 10.97 20.36
N ASN A 72 4.83 9.67 20.47
CA ASN A 72 5.67 8.61 19.91
C ASN A 72 5.38 8.34 18.43
N ASP A 73 6.40 7.92 17.69
CA ASP A 73 6.29 7.65 16.25
C ASP A 73 6.32 6.14 15.97
N TYR A 74 5.12 5.56 15.89
CA TYR A 74 4.90 4.11 15.81
C TYR A 74 5.10 3.50 14.43
N ILE A 75 5.15 4.30 13.36
CA ILE A 75 5.15 3.79 11.98
C ILE A 75 6.39 4.29 11.25
N GLU A 76 7.22 3.35 10.80
CA GLU A 76 8.41 3.62 10.01
C GLU A 76 8.18 3.24 8.54
N ALA A 77 8.55 4.14 7.63
CA ALA A 77 8.61 3.85 6.20
C ALA A 77 10.00 3.31 5.85
N VAL A 78 10.05 2.10 5.30
CA VAL A 78 11.28 1.41 4.92
C VAL A 78 11.34 1.32 3.40
N TRP A 79 12.35 1.96 2.82
CA TRP A 79 12.51 2.02 1.37
C TRP A 79 12.63 0.62 0.75
N GLY A 80 11.86 0.35 -0.31
CA GLY A 80 11.77 -0.96 -0.97
C GLY A 80 11.01 -2.04 -0.19
N ILE A 81 10.59 -1.78 1.06
CA ILE A 81 9.89 -2.77 1.91
C ILE A 81 8.48 -2.34 2.27
N GLY A 82 8.21 -1.03 2.36
CA GLY A 82 6.89 -0.47 2.67
C GLY A 82 6.84 0.11 4.10
N PHE A 83 5.90 -0.37 4.93
CA PHE A 83 5.71 0.15 6.29
C PHE A 83 5.96 -0.93 7.35
N LYS A 84 6.57 -0.55 8.47
CA LYS A 84 6.68 -1.41 9.66
C LYS A 84 6.26 -0.65 10.93
N LEU A 85 5.83 -1.39 11.93
CA LEU A 85 5.66 -0.84 13.28
C LEU A 85 7.02 -0.70 13.96
N ASN A 86 7.16 0.34 14.77
CA ASN A 86 8.34 0.53 15.60
C ASN A 86 8.24 -0.34 16.86
N GLU A 87 9.07 -1.37 16.95
CA GLU A 87 9.05 -2.34 18.06
C GLU A 87 9.60 -1.78 19.38
N GLU A 88 10.32 -0.65 19.34
CA GLU A 88 10.87 0.01 20.53
C GLU A 88 9.79 0.75 21.33
N ILE A 89 8.64 1.01 20.71
CA ILE A 89 7.51 1.70 21.32
C ILE A 89 6.42 0.65 21.59
N ARG A 90 6.41 0.12 22.82
CA ARG A 90 5.39 -0.84 23.32
C ARG A 90 4.47 -0.20 24.34
#